data_AF-A0AAV7BVP8-F1
#
_entry.id   AF-A0AAV7BVP8-F1
#
_cell.length_a   1.000
_cell.length_b   1.000
_cell.length_c   1.000
_cell.angle_alpha   90.00
_cell.angle_beta   90.00
_cell.angle_gamma   90.00
#
_symmetry.space_group_name_H-M   'P 1'
#
loop_
_entity.id
_entity.type
_entity.pdbx_description
1 polymer ?
#
loop_
_entity_poly.entity_id
_entity_poly.type
_entity_poly.pdbx_seq_one_letter_code
_entity_poly.pdbx_strand_id
1 'polypeptide(L)'
;MSCNEDYCTLVQGIRSVNFSGNSIPCKLLLTGDTAFPVLASPGKHVLIAASKYGKGRMVVMSHEAFFNLPQFMDFLKNAISWLKPSSEAVIGINNNLRNLEQTLLASGHTVEQISGLKKDVGVLVTNGYRDSQAKEIVTFIKEGGGVLIGAQAWHWAQTHKDDNVLCNFPGNKITSVAGIYFTGQCGEGGNFDVCEKIPWCPFYKDVRFSGDLKHLTKGVSNMDISGQSVPSELLLHGPLTFPIGLTNSNQCFFAGAYYGRGRVVVGTHEGYLSKPQLKTFLLNAISWLDKGRNGKIGVAKQLANFASILQTEDLQCVLSDIIPEVSVYCCTSYSDGEAEKVHQFVAEGGGLLIAGHAWYWSYSHPNVLSQYPGNKILNKLGISILERTATQGIYPVLDPQAEAITYHFPRAVCQLISDLKSGAELKPPLNTWLSKLRQDVSTFMRLPESPLISALQEELVHLVHGCCMPNVSKQCPAKNCSKEAFMMCLAQEVCRLDKLQDPDCESAQCNPPVTIQIDATNPGDDAWRSTGLYLPPRKTAILVFPASAVGKGLQVQVGCHSDDLSGAKEFCRAPVVVHRKGVDDEKVSISSVWGGLLYVIVKAKSQLGNIQISVQGVELAPLFIKGM
;
A
#
# COMPACT_ATOMS: atom_id res chain seq x y z
N MET A 1 9.73 -15.88 7.58
CA MET A 1 10.66 -15.18 6.68
C MET A 1 10.03 -13.87 6.28
N SER A 2 10.80 -12.78 6.40
CA SER A 2 10.43 -11.46 5.88
C SER A 2 10.39 -11.48 4.34
N CYS A 3 9.69 -10.53 3.72
CA CYS A 3 9.64 -10.46 2.25
C CYS A 3 11.03 -10.27 1.62
N ASN A 4 11.96 -9.59 2.31
CA ASN A 4 13.33 -9.42 1.85
C ASN A 4 14.11 -10.74 1.87
N GLU A 5 13.92 -11.59 2.89
CA GLU A 5 14.51 -12.94 2.91
C GLU A 5 13.97 -13.82 1.78
N ASP A 6 12.66 -13.74 1.50
CA ASP A 6 12.07 -14.46 0.37
C ASP A 6 12.66 -13.98 -0.97
N TYR A 7 12.80 -12.66 -1.15
CA TYR A 7 13.44 -12.07 -2.32
C TYR A 7 14.89 -12.55 -2.49
N CYS A 8 15.71 -12.42 -1.44
CA CYS A 8 17.11 -12.83 -1.47
C CYS A 8 17.27 -14.32 -1.79
N THR A 9 16.36 -15.17 -1.30
CA THR A 9 16.34 -16.60 -1.62
C THR A 9 16.10 -16.84 -3.12
N LEU A 10 15.11 -16.14 -3.70
CA LEU A 10 14.76 -16.30 -5.11
C LEU A 10 15.88 -15.85 -6.06
N VAL A 11 16.61 -14.80 -5.70
CA VAL A 11 17.63 -14.19 -6.56
C VAL A 11 19.06 -14.60 -6.20
N GLN A 12 19.24 -15.53 -5.26
CA GLN A 12 20.55 -15.95 -4.78
C GLN A 12 21.47 -16.40 -5.92
N GLY A 13 22.63 -15.74 -6.06
CA GLY A 13 23.62 -16.06 -7.08
C GLY A 13 23.25 -15.62 -8.51
N ILE A 14 22.08 -15.00 -8.72
CA ILE A 14 21.64 -14.51 -10.02
C ILE A 14 22.08 -13.04 -10.17
N ARG A 15 22.90 -12.75 -11.18
CA ARG A 15 23.31 -11.38 -11.50
C ARG A 15 22.40 -10.70 -12.51
N SER A 16 22.02 -11.44 -13.55
CA SER A 16 21.10 -10.97 -14.58
C SER A 16 20.31 -12.14 -15.16
N VAL A 17 19.19 -11.83 -15.79
CA VAL A 17 18.32 -12.80 -16.47
C VAL A 17 18.03 -12.30 -17.88
N ASN A 18 18.21 -13.19 -18.87
CA ASN A 18 18.11 -12.84 -20.28
C ASN A 18 16.74 -13.22 -20.89
N PHE A 19 15.89 -12.22 -21.12
CA PHE A 19 14.59 -12.30 -21.79
C PHE A 19 14.68 -12.06 -23.30
N SER A 20 15.89 -12.04 -23.89
CA SER A 20 16.06 -11.94 -25.34
C SER A 20 15.67 -13.25 -26.02
N GLY A 21 15.07 -13.16 -27.20
CA GLY A 21 14.68 -14.32 -28.01
C GLY A 21 13.28 -14.16 -28.59
N ASN A 22 12.72 -15.28 -29.05
CA ASN A 22 11.43 -15.29 -29.76
C ASN A 22 10.21 -15.34 -28.81
N SER A 23 10.43 -15.64 -27.53
CA SER A 23 9.36 -15.71 -26.52
C SER A 23 9.17 -14.33 -25.88
N ILE A 24 8.14 -13.61 -26.32
CA ILE A 24 7.85 -12.24 -25.87
C ILE A 24 7.09 -12.31 -24.53
N PRO A 25 7.66 -11.83 -23.42
CA PRO A 25 6.97 -11.82 -22.14
C PRO A 25 5.73 -10.91 -22.16
N CYS A 26 4.76 -11.15 -21.29
CA CYS A 26 3.78 -10.13 -20.93
C CYS A 26 4.24 -9.30 -19.71
N LYS A 27 3.54 -8.21 -19.38
CA LYS A 27 3.71 -7.52 -18.09
C LYS A 27 2.92 -8.23 -17.00
N LEU A 28 3.44 -8.23 -15.78
CA LEU A 28 2.72 -8.64 -14.59
C LEU A 28 2.25 -7.41 -13.79
N LEU A 29 1.04 -7.46 -13.25
CA LEU A 29 0.48 -6.47 -12.34
C LEU A 29 0.40 -7.06 -10.93
N LEU A 30 0.87 -6.30 -9.93
CA LEU A 30 0.91 -6.69 -8.53
C LEU A 30 -0.02 -5.82 -7.70
N THR A 31 -0.79 -6.43 -6.80
CA THR A 31 -1.84 -5.77 -5.99
C THR A 31 -1.87 -6.23 -4.53
N GLY A 32 -1.37 -7.43 -4.24
CA GLY A 32 -1.47 -8.06 -2.92
C GLY A 32 -0.45 -7.52 -1.92
N ASP A 33 -0.77 -7.65 -0.64
CA ASP A 33 0.09 -7.30 0.50
C ASP A 33 1.30 -8.22 0.68
N THR A 34 1.29 -9.39 0.05
CA THR A 34 2.42 -10.35 0.04
C THR A 34 3.05 -10.50 -1.34
N ALA A 35 2.52 -9.84 -2.37
CA ALA A 35 3.02 -9.91 -3.72
C ALA A 35 4.21 -8.95 -3.91
N PHE A 36 5.29 -9.43 -4.49
CA PHE A 36 6.47 -8.64 -4.77
C PHE A 36 7.10 -8.98 -6.13
N PRO A 37 7.66 -7.97 -6.82
CA PRO A 37 8.40 -8.22 -8.05
C PRO A 37 9.73 -8.87 -7.73
N VAL A 38 10.06 -9.95 -8.44
CA VAL A 38 11.37 -10.60 -8.36
C VAL A 38 12.31 -9.97 -9.39
N LEU A 39 11.78 -9.68 -10.59
CA LEU A 39 12.52 -9.02 -11.65
C LEU A 39 11.62 -8.03 -12.40
N ALA A 40 12.14 -6.81 -12.56
CA ALA A 40 11.54 -5.77 -13.37
C ALA A 40 12.57 -5.21 -14.37
N SER A 41 12.12 -4.89 -15.58
CA SER A 41 12.98 -4.27 -16.60
C SER A 41 13.31 -2.79 -16.29
N PRO A 42 14.23 -2.15 -17.02
CA PRO A 42 14.47 -0.70 -16.91
C PRO A 42 13.23 0.15 -17.17
N GLY A 43 12.36 -0.27 -18.12
CA GLY A 43 11.03 0.29 -18.34
C GLY A 43 10.01 0.00 -17.23
N LYS A 44 10.46 -0.63 -16.13
CA LYS A 44 9.67 -1.03 -14.96
C LYS A 44 8.54 -2.02 -15.29
N HIS A 45 8.75 -2.87 -16.28
CA HIS A 45 7.85 -4.00 -16.56
C HIS A 45 8.21 -5.16 -15.63
N VAL A 46 7.27 -5.58 -14.77
CA VAL A 46 7.46 -6.78 -13.95
C VAL A 46 7.36 -8.01 -14.85
N LEU A 47 8.41 -8.84 -14.86
CA LEU A 47 8.49 -10.04 -15.69
C LEU A 47 8.48 -11.33 -14.86
N ILE A 48 8.92 -11.25 -13.61
CA ILE A 48 8.83 -12.33 -12.64
C ILE A 48 8.31 -11.75 -11.33
N ALA A 49 7.33 -12.41 -10.72
CA ALA A 49 6.77 -12.02 -9.44
C ALA A 49 6.58 -13.24 -8.53
N ALA A 50 6.57 -13.00 -7.23
CA ALA A 50 6.30 -14.02 -6.24
C ALA A 50 5.32 -13.50 -5.19
N SER A 51 4.60 -14.42 -4.56
CA SER A 51 3.61 -14.09 -3.53
C SER A 51 3.28 -15.29 -2.65
N LYS A 52 2.54 -15.06 -1.57
CA LYS A 52 2.02 -16.07 -0.66
C LYS A 52 0.49 -16.03 -0.64
N TYR A 53 -0.13 -17.19 -0.50
CA TYR A 53 -1.57 -17.27 -0.32
C TYR A 53 -1.93 -18.45 0.59
N GLY A 54 -2.67 -18.17 1.67
CA GLY A 54 -2.82 -19.12 2.77
C GLY A 54 -1.45 -19.55 3.30
N LYS A 55 -1.19 -20.86 3.32
CA LYS A 55 0.09 -21.42 3.77
C LYS A 55 1.11 -21.62 2.64
N GLY A 56 0.68 -21.54 1.38
CA GLY A 56 1.51 -21.84 0.22
C GLY A 56 2.13 -20.62 -0.43
N ARG A 57 2.80 -20.88 -1.54
CA ARG A 57 3.68 -19.94 -2.23
C ARG A 57 3.49 -20.03 -3.73
N MET A 58 3.72 -18.91 -4.43
CA MET A 58 3.59 -18.83 -5.87
C MET A 58 4.73 -18.04 -6.49
N VAL A 59 5.26 -18.54 -7.60
CA VAL A 59 6.14 -17.81 -8.52
C VAL A 59 5.46 -17.76 -9.88
N VAL A 60 5.36 -16.55 -10.43
CA VAL A 60 4.72 -16.28 -11.72
C VAL A 60 5.77 -15.76 -12.69
N MET A 61 5.90 -16.42 -13.84
CA MET A 61 6.77 -16.00 -14.94
C MET A 61 5.94 -15.50 -16.13
N SER A 62 6.36 -14.39 -16.73
CA SER A 62 5.63 -13.70 -17.80
C SER A 62 5.56 -14.44 -19.16
N HIS A 63 6.07 -15.67 -19.22
CA HIS A 63 5.94 -16.58 -20.37
C HIS A 63 6.25 -18.03 -19.94
N GLU A 64 5.50 -19.01 -20.43
CA GLU A 64 5.69 -20.43 -20.10
C GLU A 64 6.95 -21.04 -20.73
N ALA A 65 7.33 -20.61 -21.93
CA ALA A 65 8.53 -21.10 -22.62
C ALA A 65 9.83 -20.90 -21.81
N PHE A 66 9.88 -19.92 -20.90
CA PHE A 66 11.05 -19.66 -20.06
C PHE A 66 11.40 -20.84 -19.15
N PHE A 67 10.43 -21.70 -18.84
CA PHE A 67 10.67 -22.91 -18.05
C PHE A 67 11.63 -23.90 -18.70
N ASN A 68 11.81 -23.86 -20.03
CA ASN A 68 12.64 -24.84 -20.74
C ASN A 68 13.92 -24.22 -21.33
N LEU A 69 14.17 -22.94 -21.07
CA LEU A 69 15.32 -22.21 -21.62
C LEU A 69 16.52 -22.23 -20.64
N PRO A 70 17.74 -22.58 -21.09
CA PRO A 70 18.90 -22.72 -20.21
C PRO A 70 19.21 -21.49 -19.36
N GLN A 71 19.01 -20.28 -19.91
CA GLN A 71 19.33 -19.03 -19.21
C GLN A 71 18.44 -18.74 -17.99
N PHE A 72 17.37 -19.50 -17.77
CA PHE A 72 16.50 -19.35 -16.59
C PHE A 72 16.74 -20.45 -15.53
N MET A 73 17.59 -21.45 -15.80
CA MET A 73 17.66 -22.66 -14.98
C MET A 73 18.15 -22.42 -13.55
N ASP A 74 19.11 -21.52 -13.34
CA ASP A 74 19.58 -21.20 -12.00
C ASP A 74 18.49 -20.48 -11.19
N PHE A 75 17.75 -19.57 -11.81
CA PHE A 75 16.59 -18.96 -11.19
C PHE A 75 15.50 -19.99 -10.87
N LEU A 76 15.22 -20.92 -11.79
CA LEU A 76 14.20 -21.95 -11.61
C LEU A 76 14.55 -22.90 -10.46
N LYS A 77 15.82 -23.22 -10.23
CA LYS A 77 16.26 -23.99 -9.05
C LYS A 77 15.94 -23.24 -7.75
N ASN A 78 16.26 -21.95 -7.68
CA ASN A 78 15.93 -21.12 -6.51
C ASN A 78 14.42 -21.03 -6.28
N ALA A 79 13.66 -20.81 -7.36
CA ALA A 79 12.20 -20.75 -7.31
C ALA A 79 11.59 -22.07 -6.82
N ILE A 80 12.03 -23.21 -7.34
CA ILE A 80 11.55 -24.52 -6.90
C ILE A 80 11.90 -24.76 -5.42
N SER A 81 13.14 -24.50 -5.01
CA SER A 81 13.56 -24.62 -3.61
C SER A 81 12.67 -23.78 -2.68
N TRP A 82 12.39 -22.53 -3.07
CA TRP A 82 11.52 -21.63 -2.32
C TRP A 82 10.05 -22.08 -2.31
N LEU A 83 9.57 -22.73 -3.37
CA LEU A 83 8.19 -23.22 -3.49
C LEU A 83 7.93 -24.52 -2.70
N LYS A 84 8.97 -25.31 -2.42
CA LYS A 84 8.80 -26.61 -1.76
C LYS A 84 8.32 -26.46 -0.31
N PRO A 85 7.23 -27.14 0.09
CA PRO A 85 6.80 -27.17 1.49
C PRO A 85 7.72 -28.01 2.38
N SER A 86 8.42 -29.00 1.81
CA SER A 86 9.44 -29.82 2.48
C SER A 86 10.54 -30.26 1.51
N SER A 87 11.67 -30.74 2.03
CA SER A 87 12.77 -31.30 1.23
C SER A 87 12.35 -32.48 0.34
N GLU A 88 11.44 -33.34 0.81
CA GLU A 88 10.99 -34.53 0.06
C GLU A 88 9.83 -34.24 -0.91
N ALA A 89 9.25 -33.03 -0.89
CA ALA A 89 8.09 -32.71 -1.71
C ALA A 89 8.33 -33.00 -3.20
N VAL A 90 7.39 -33.76 -3.80
CA VAL A 90 7.40 -34.14 -5.22
C VAL A 90 7.01 -32.95 -6.09
N ILE A 91 7.72 -32.77 -7.20
CA ILE A 91 7.47 -31.72 -8.19
C ILE A 91 6.65 -32.33 -9.34
N GLY A 92 5.39 -31.93 -9.44
CA GLY A 92 4.55 -32.27 -10.58
C GLY A 92 4.77 -31.29 -11.73
N ILE A 93 5.28 -31.77 -12.86
CA ILE A 93 5.47 -30.98 -14.07
C ILE A 93 4.32 -31.26 -15.05
N ASN A 94 3.57 -30.20 -15.38
CA ASN A 94 2.58 -30.24 -16.44
C ASN A 94 3.22 -29.79 -17.77
N ASN A 95 2.96 -30.55 -18.83
CA ASN A 95 3.60 -30.47 -20.15
C ASN A 95 5.06 -30.98 -20.19
N ASN A 96 5.52 -31.32 -21.39
CA ASN A 96 6.84 -31.89 -21.64
C ASN A 96 7.96 -30.83 -21.56
N LEU A 97 8.38 -30.48 -20.33
CA LEU A 97 9.47 -29.53 -20.03
C LEU A 97 10.79 -30.26 -19.74
N ARG A 98 11.37 -30.90 -20.77
CA ARG A 98 12.53 -31.81 -20.63
C ARG A 98 13.74 -31.20 -19.95
N ASN A 99 14.09 -29.95 -20.30
CA ASN A 99 15.30 -29.32 -19.75
C ASN A 99 15.12 -29.01 -18.26
N LEU A 100 13.91 -28.59 -17.86
CA LEU A 100 13.58 -28.37 -16.46
C LEU A 100 13.62 -29.69 -15.68
N GLU A 101 12.94 -30.72 -16.20
CA GLU A 101 12.92 -32.05 -15.58
C GLU A 101 14.33 -32.60 -15.35
N GLN A 102 15.18 -32.59 -16.39
CA GLN A 102 16.57 -33.04 -16.30
C GLN A 102 17.38 -32.22 -15.28
N THR A 103 17.20 -30.90 -15.27
CA THR A 103 17.88 -30.01 -14.33
C THR A 103 17.48 -30.30 -12.88
N LEU A 104 16.19 -30.54 -12.63
CA LEU A 104 15.67 -30.82 -11.30
C LEU A 104 16.08 -32.21 -10.80
N LEU A 105 16.05 -33.23 -11.66
CA LEU A 105 16.55 -34.56 -11.35
C LEU A 105 18.06 -34.54 -11.04
N ALA A 106 18.85 -33.82 -11.84
CA ALA A 106 20.28 -33.63 -11.59
C ALA A 106 20.57 -32.86 -10.29
N SER A 107 19.61 -32.03 -9.83
CA SER A 107 19.68 -31.32 -8.55
C SER A 107 19.14 -32.15 -7.37
N GLY A 108 18.83 -33.44 -7.58
CA GLY A 108 18.38 -34.36 -6.54
C GLY A 108 16.90 -34.24 -6.16
N HIS A 109 16.08 -33.59 -6.99
CA HIS A 109 14.65 -33.50 -6.73
C HIS A 109 13.85 -34.68 -7.31
N THR A 110 12.77 -35.05 -6.63
CA THR A 110 11.78 -36.00 -7.15
C THR A 110 10.79 -35.28 -8.07
N VAL A 111 10.71 -35.73 -9.32
CA VAL A 111 9.87 -35.11 -10.37
C VAL A 111 8.90 -36.15 -10.94
N GLU A 112 7.66 -35.73 -11.19
CA GLU A 112 6.64 -36.53 -11.84
C GLU A 112 5.99 -35.76 -13.00
N GLN A 113 5.82 -36.41 -14.15
CA GLN A 113 5.03 -35.86 -15.27
C GLN A 113 3.54 -36.03 -15.00
N ILE A 114 2.79 -34.93 -15.04
CA ILE A 114 1.37 -34.91 -14.71
C ILE A 114 0.55 -34.19 -15.80
N SER A 115 -0.72 -34.56 -15.95
CA SER A 115 -1.67 -33.89 -16.86
C SER A 115 -2.54 -32.83 -16.15
N GLY A 116 -2.44 -32.75 -14.82
CA GLY A 116 -3.22 -31.90 -13.94
C GLY A 116 -2.84 -32.13 -12.48
N LEU A 117 -3.38 -31.31 -11.57
CA LEU A 117 -3.05 -31.41 -10.14
C LEU A 117 -3.43 -32.81 -9.58
N LYS A 118 -2.49 -33.47 -8.89
CA LYS A 118 -2.65 -34.74 -8.18
C LYS A 118 -2.49 -34.53 -6.67
N LYS A 119 -2.87 -35.51 -5.84
CA LYS A 119 -2.85 -35.39 -4.37
C LYS A 119 -1.45 -35.35 -3.75
N ASP A 120 -0.47 -36.00 -4.39
CA ASP A 120 0.83 -36.29 -3.75
C ASP A 120 1.95 -35.31 -4.16
N VAL A 121 1.62 -34.28 -4.95
CA VAL A 121 2.59 -33.25 -5.35
C VAL A 121 2.67 -32.17 -4.29
N GLY A 122 3.87 -31.73 -3.94
CA GLY A 122 4.07 -30.55 -3.08
C GLY A 122 4.36 -29.28 -3.87
N VAL A 123 4.80 -29.41 -5.13
CA VAL A 123 4.95 -28.29 -6.07
C VAL A 123 4.30 -28.63 -7.41
N LEU A 124 3.51 -27.72 -7.96
CA LEU A 124 2.93 -27.80 -9.30
C LEU A 124 3.62 -26.80 -10.24
N VAL A 125 4.20 -27.30 -11.33
CA VAL A 125 4.70 -26.49 -12.45
C VAL A 125 3.67 -26.55 -13.58
N THR A 126 3.10 -25.42 -13.99
CA THR A 126 2.03 -25.40 -14.99
C THR A 126 2.01 -24.14 -15.84
N ASN A 127 1.21 -24.16 -16.92
CA ASN A 127 0.96 -22.98 -17.74
C ASN A 127 -0.39 -22.33 -17.36
N GLY A 128 -0.55 -21.04 -17.68
CA GLY A 128 -1.75 -20.27 -17.35
C GLY A 128 -2.84 -20.26 -18.43
N TYR A 129 -2.94 -21.27 -19.29
CA TYR A 129 -3.93 -21.28 -20.40
C TYR A 129 -5.16 -22.13 -20.14
N ARG A 130 -5.26 -22.79 -18.97
CA ARG A 130 -6.41 -23.59 -18.56
C ARG A 130 -6.79 -23.25 -17.12
N ASP A 131 -8.08 -23.14 -16.87
CA ASP A 131 -8.67 -22.82 -15.56
C ASP A 131 -9.64 -23.89 -15.05
N SER A 132 -9.75 -25.04 -15.75
CA SER A 132 -10.64 -26.15 -15.36
C SER A 132 -10.35 -26.72 -13.97
N GLN A 133 -9.11 -26.57 -13.47
CA GLN A 133 -8.70 -26.95 -12.12
C GLN A 133 -8.36 -25.74 -11.23
N ALA A 134 -8.81 -24.53 -11.58
CA ALA A 134 -8.38 -23.32 -10.88
C ALA A 134 -8.77 -23.33 -9.40
N LYS A 135 -9.95 -23.88 -9.05
CA LYS A 135 -10.40 -23.96 -7.66
C LYS A 135 -9.56 -24.95 -6.84
N GLU A 136 -9.21 -26.07 -7.43
CA GLU A 136 -8.38 -27.11 -6.84
C GLU A 136 -6.95 -26.60 -6.62
N ILE A 137 -6.38 -25.89 -7.60
CA ILE A 137 -5.05 -25.29 -7.49
C ILE A 137 -5.03 -24.19 -6.42
N VAL A 138 -6.05 -23.33 -6.36
CA VAL A 138 -6.16 -22.31 -5.30
C VAL A 138 -6.25 -22.96 -3.92
N THR A 139 -6.99 -24.07 -3.79
CA THR A 139 -7.10 -24.82 -2.54
C THR A 139 -5.75 -25.43 -2.15
N PHE A 140 -5.05 -26.04 -3.12
CA PHE A 140 -3.71 -26.60 -2.94
C PHE A 140 -2.71 -25.56 -2.45
N ILE A 141 -2.68 -24.36 -3.05
CA ILE A 141 -1.81 -23.27 -2.57
C ILE A 141 -2.19 -22.89 -1.14
N LYS A 142 -3.48 -22.68 -0.87
CA LYS A 142 -3.96 -22.28 0.47
C LYS A 142 -3.54 -23.28 1.56
N GLU A 143 -3.52 -24.58 1.23
CA GLU A 143 -3.15 -25.67 2.15
C GLU A 143 -1.63 -25.84 2.33
N GLY A 144 -0.80 -25.18 1.54
CA GLY A 144 0.67 -25.19 1.68
C GLY A 144 1.44 -25.54 0.41
N GLY A 145 0.74 -25.85 -0.69
CA GLY A 145 1.35 -26.18 -1.96
C GLY A 145 2.13 -25.03 -2.60
N GLY A 146 3.19 -25.37 -3.33
CA GLY A 146 3.93 -24.43 -4.17
C GLY A 146 3.43 -24.44 -5.61
N VAL A 147 3.25 -23.28 -6.24
CA VAL A 147 2.91 -23.18 -7.67
C VAL A 147 3.92 -22.34 -8.43
N LEU A 148 4.51 -22.93 -9.46
CA LEU A 148 5.26 -22.22 -10.50
C LEU A 148 4.38 -22.15 -11.76
N ILE A 149 3.95 -20.95 -12.14
CA ILE A 149 3.03 -20.74 -13.25
C ILE A 149 3.57 -19.74 -14.27
N GLY A 150 3.53 -20.14 -15.54
CA GLY A 150 4.05 -19.35 -16.66
C GLY A 150 2.96 -19.16 -17.71
N ALA A 151 2.82 -17.93 -18.22
CA ALA A 151 1.93 -17.66 -19.35
C ALA A 151 2.23 -16.30 -19.94
N GLN A 152 1.76 -16.05 -21.17
CA GLN A 152 1.64 -14.70 -21.71
C GLN A 152 0.18 -14.40 -22.06
N ALA A 153 -0.34 -13.31 -21.53
CA ALA A 153 -1.72 -12.91 -21.76
C ALA A 153 -1.87 -11.90 -22.92
N TRP A 154 -0.77 -11.36 -23.47
CA TRP A 154 -0.82 -10.38 -24.55
C TRP A 154 -1.40 -10.97 -25.84
N HIS A 155 -1.03 -12.21 -26.18
CA HIS A 155 -1.56 -12.87 -27.37
C HIS A 155 -3.04 -13.25 -27.18
N TRP A 156 -3.39 -13.72 -25.97
CA TRP A 156 -4.78 -14.00 -25.61
C TRP A 156 -5.65 -12.74 -25.74
N ALA A 157 -5.15 -11.60 -25.26
CA ALA A 157 -5.86 -10.32 -25.35
C ALA A 157 -6.10 -9.86 -26.81
N GLN A 158 -5.21 -10.21 -27.74
CA GLN A 158 -5.40 -9.89 -29.16
C GLN A 158 -6.57 -10.65 -29.79
N THR A 159 -6.85 -11.86 -29.31
CA THR A 159 -7.96 -12.70 -29.79
C THR A 159 -9.26 -12.50 -28.98
N HIS A 160 -9.19 -11.82 -27.83
CA HIS A 160 -10.30 -11.57 -26.91
C HIS A 160 -10.41 -10.07 -26.57
N LYS A 161 -10.47 -9.21 -27.60
CA LYS A 161 -10.33 -7.74 -27.44
C LYS A 161 -11.37 -7.09 -26.53
N ASP A 162 -12.57 -7.65 -26.45
CA ASP A 162 -13.67 -7.14 -25.64
C ASP A 162 -13.64 -7.67 -24.19
N ASP A 163 -12.77 -8.64 -23.90
CA ASP A 163 -12.66 -9.23 -22.58
C ASP A 163 -11.68 -8.48 -21.67
N ASN A 164 -12.06 -8.37 -20.40
CA ASN A 164 -11.15 -7.90 -19.38
C ASN A 164 -10.13 -9.00 -19.04
N VAL A 165 -8.91 -8.87 -19.57
CA VAL A 165 -7.79 -9.81 -19.36
C VAL A 165 -7.56 -10.13 -17.87
N LEU A 166 -7.64 -9.14 -16.98
CA LEU A 166 -7.40 -9.33 -15.55
C LEU A 166 -8.46 -10.25 -14.92
N CYS A 167 -9.69 -10.21 -15.45
CA CYS A 167 -10.79 -11.02 -14.96
C CYS A 167 -10.91 -12.38 -15.69
N ASN A 168 -10.63 -12.42 -16.99
CA ASN A 168 -11.05 -13.51 -17.87
C ASN A 168 -9.91 -14.41 -18.35
N PHE A 169 -8.65 -13.95 -18.30
CA PHE A 169 -7.52 -14.81 -18.66
C PHE A 169 -7.43 -16.02 -17.70
N PRO A 170 -7.31 -17.28 -18.21
CA PRO A 170 -7.36 -18.47 -17.38
C PRO A 170 -6.33 -18.49 -16.23
N GLY A 171 -5.09 -18.07 -16.49
CA GLY A 171 -4.04 -17.99 -15.47
C GLY A 171 -4.41 -17.04 -14.33
N ASN A 172 -5.14 -15.96 -14.62
CA ASN A 172 -5.59 -15.02 -13.60
C ASN A 172 -6.69 -15.60 -12.70
N LYS A 173 -7.36 -16.71 -13.07
CA LYS A 173 -8.26 -17.45 -12.17
C LYS A 173 -7.53 -18.16 -11.05
N ILE A 174 -6.21 -18.35 -11.20
CA ILE A 174 -5.30 -18.99 -10.24
C ILE A 174 -4.44 -17.94 -9.54
N THR A 175 -3.76 -17.06 -10.27
CA THR A 175 -2.73 -16.17 -9.70
C THR A 175 -3.31 -14.96 -8.96
N SER A 176 -4.50 -14.51 -9.32
CA SER A 176 -5.09 -13.29 -8.77
C SER A 176 -5.33 -13.37 -7.26
N VAL A 177 -5.64 -14.55 -6.71
CA VAL A 177 -5.85 -14.73 -5.25
C VAL A 177 -4.62 -14.34 -4.44
N ALA A 178 -3.44 -14.46 -5.04
CA ALA A 178 -2.15 -14.07 -4.47
C ALA A 178 -1.72 -12.66 -4.92
N GLY A 179 -2.61 -11.90 -5.57
CA GLY A 179 -2.36 -10.52 -5.98
C GLY A 179 -1.46 -10.34 -7.20
N ILE A 180 -1.24 -11.38 -8.02
CA ILE A 180 -0.45 -11.32 -9.25
C ILE A 180 -1.35 -11.56 -10.47
N TYR A 181 -1.25 -10.68 -11.47
CA TYR A 181 -2.04 -10.77 -12.70
C TYR A 181 -1.16 -10.73 -13.94
N PHE A 182 -1.39 -11.63 -14.87
CA PHE A 182 -0.94 -11.50 -16.25
C PHE A 182 -1.74 -10.41 -16.96
N THR A 183 -1.07 -9.56 -17.73
CA THR A 183 -1.73 -8.48 -18.46
C THR A 183 -1.64 -8.62 -19.97
N GLY A 184 -2.52 -7.92 -20.70
CA GLY A 184 -2.56 -7.94 -22.15
C GLY A 184 -1.42 -7.19 -22.85
N GLN A 185 -0.44 -6.68 -22.10
CA GLN A 185 0.65 -5.86 -22.63
C GLN A 185 1.94 -6.67 -22.74
N CYS A 186 2.70 -6.44 -23.81
CA CYS A 186 4.03 -7.02 -23.95
C CYS A 186 5.00 -6.41 -22.93
N GLY A 187 5.80 -7.27 -22.30
CA GLY A 187 6.93 -6.91 -21.48
C GLY A 187 8.15 -6.56 -22.34
N GLU A 188 9.17 -5.98 -21.69
CA GLU A 188 10.43 -5.65 -22.35
C GLU A 188 11.28 -6.92 -22.52
N GLY A 189 11.89 -7.09 -23.69
CA GLY A 189 12.92 -8.12 -23.93
C GLY A 189 14.31 -7.53 -23.77
N GLY A 190 15.25 -8.32 -23.28
CA GLY A 190 16.63 -7.88 -23.03
C GLY A 190 17.30 -8.68 -21.93
N ASN A 191 18.55 -8.32 -21.62
CA ASN A 191 19.23 -8.84 -20.44
C ASN A 191 19.10 -7.82 -19.30
N PHE A 192 18.54 -8.23 -18.17
CA PHE A 192 18.23 -7.32 -17.07
C PHE A 192 18.95 -7.76 -15.81
N ASP A 193 19.60 -6.80 -15.14
CA ASP A 193 20.26 -7.03 -13.87
C ASP A 193 19.24 -7.24 -12.75
N VAL A 194 19.59 -8.15 -11.85
CA VAL A 194 18.87 -8.39 -10.60
C VAL A 194 19.30 -7.33 -9.59
N CYS A 195 18.33 -6.63 -9.02
CA CYS A 195 18.59 -5.63 -7.99
C CYS A 195 18.95 -6.27 -6.64
N GLU A 196 19.70 -5.56 -5.79
CA GLU A 196 19.97 -6.03 -4.42
C GLU A 196 18.72 -5.98 -3.53
N LYS A 197 17.79 -5.08 -3.85
CA LYS A 197 16.51 -4.88 -3.16
C LYS A 197 15.34 -5.15 -4.11
N ILE A 198 14.18 -5.43 -3.52
CA ILE A 198 12.92 -5.59 -4.28
C ILE A 198 12.70 -4.37 -5.19
N PRO A 199 12.57 -4.55 -6.50
CA PRO A 199 12.47 -3.43 -7.43
C PRO A 199 11.14 -2.68 -7.27
N TRP A 200 11.19 -1.35 -7.21
CA TRP A 200 9.98 -0.53 -7.29
C TRP A 200 9.35 -0.59 -8.69
N CYS A 201 8.03 -0.76 -8.73
CA CYS A 201 7.25 -0.85 -9.96
C CYS A 201 6.10 0.19 -9.94
N PRO A 202 5.97 1.02 -10.98
CA PRO A 202 4.96 2.06 -11.04
C PRO A 202 3.58 1.45 -11.30
N PHE A 203 2.56 2.26 -11.02
CA PHE A 203 1.16 1.94 -11.27
C PHE A 203 0.91 1.49 -12.72
N TYR A 204 0.13 0.41 -12.87
CA TYR A 204 -0.26 -0.12 -14.17
C TYR A 204 -1.38 0.73 -14.79
N LYS A 205 -1.03 1.50 -15.83
CA LYS A 205 -1.89 2.54 -16.42
C LYS A 205 -3.03 2.02 -17.31
N ASP A 206 -3.04 0.74 -17.68
CA ASP A 206 -3.99 0.20 -18.66
C ASP A 206 -5.24 -0.44 -18.03
N VAL A 207 -5.42 -0.34 -16.71
CA VAL A 207 -6.70 -0.73 -16.09
C VAL A 207 -7.73 0.37 -16.36
N ARG A 208 -8.93 -0.04 -16.78
CA ARG A 208 -10.07 0.85 -17.04
C ARG A 208 -11.24 0.45 -16.18
N PHE A 209 -11.82 1.43 -15.49
CA PHE A 209 -12.99 1.26 -14.61
C PHE A 209 -14.27 1.91 -15.17
N SER A 210 -14.23 2.44 -16.39
CA SER A 210 -15.38 3.10 -17.02
C SER A 210 -16.63 2.20 -17.08
N GLY A 211 -16.46 0.91 -17.42
CA GLY A 211 -17.56 -0.06 -17.42
C GLY A 211 -18.13 -0.32 -16.02
N ASP A 212 -17.26 -0.35 -15.00
CA ASP A 212 -17.65 -0.54 -13.60
C ASP A 212 -18.42 0.67 -13.09
N LEU A 213 -17.89 1.87 -13.33
CA LEU A 213 -18.54 3.10 -12.93
C LEU A 213 -19.91 3.25 -13.60
N LYS A 214 -20.01 2.95 -14.91
CA LYS A 214 -21.29 2.94 -15.64
C LYS A 214 -22.31 1.96 -15.05
N HIS A 215 -21.86 0.79 -14.58
CA HIS A 215 -22.75 -0.15 -13.89
C HIS A 215 -23.21 0.44 -12.55
N LEU A 216 -22.28 0.91 -11.74
CA LEU A 216 -22.54 1.41 -10.38
C LEU A 216 -23.45 2.65 -10.37
N THR A 217 -23.31 3.54 -11.36
CA THR A 217 -24.05 4.81 -11.44
C THR A 217 -25.28 4.76 -12.36
N LYS A 218 -25.67 3.57 -12.84
CA LYS A 218 -26.84 3.41 -13.72
C LYS A 218 -28.10 3.98 -13.05
N GLY A 219 -28.71 5.00 -13.69
CA GLY A 219 -29.91 5.66 -13.16
C GLY A 219 -29.67 6.58 -11.96
N VAL A 220 -28.41 6.92 -11.67
CA VAL A 220 -28.01 7.81 -10.57
C VAL A 220 -27.37 9.05 -11.17
N SER A 221 -27.97 10.23 -10.92
CA SER A 221 -27.39 11.51 -11.39
C SER A 221 -26.51 12.16 -10.33
N ASN A 222 -26.89 12.04 -9.06
CA ASN A 222 -26.21 12.66 -7.93
C ASN A 222 -26.09 11.67 -6.76
N MET A 223 -25.01 11.82 -6.01
CA MET A 223 -24.73 11.10 -4.76
C MET A 223 -24.89 12.08 -3.60
N ASP A 224 -25.93 11.87 -2.80
CA ASP A 224 -26.24 12.73 -1.66
C ASP A 224 -25.63 12.17 -0.36
N ILE A 225 -24.53 12.79 0.07
CA ILE A 225 -23.86 12.52 1.36
C ILE A 225 -24.10 13.66 2.39
N SER A 226 -25.10 14.50 2.17
CA SER A 226 -25.52 15.53 3.14
C SER A 226 -26.26 14.94 4.34
N GLY A 227 -26.48 15.74 5.39
CA GLY A 227 -27.24 15.35 6.58
C GLY A 227 -26.37 15.22 7.84
N GLN A 228 -26.80 14.37 8.77
CA GLN A 228 -26.14 14.23 10.09
C GLN A 228 -24.92 13.29 10.07
N SER A 229 -24.84 12.37 9.11
CA SER A 229 -23.74 11.42 8.99
C SER A 229 -22.51 12.09 8.37
N VAL A 230 -21.48 12.32 9.17
CA VAL A 230 -20.21 12.94 8.74
C VAL A 230 -19.27 11.87 8.16
N PRO A 231 -18.92 11.94 6.87
CA PRO A 231 -18.10 10.92 6.22
C PRO A 231 -16.63 11.07 6.57
N SER A 232 -15.93 9.96 6.77
CA SER A 232 -14.47 9.93 6.65
C SER A 232 -14.04 10.16 5.18
N GLU A 233 -12.76 10.46 4.95
CA GLU A 233 -12.13 10.35 3.62
C GLU A 233 -11.61 8.94 3.35
N LEU A 234 -11.50 8.56 2.08
CA LEU A 234 -10.77 7.36 1.65
C LEU A 234 -9.42 7.72 1.01
N LEU A 235 -8.39 6.94 1.33
CA LEU A 235 -7.15 6.86 0.57
C LEU A 235 -7.19 5.60 -0.30
N LEU A 236 -7.19 5.78 -1.62
CA LEU A 236 -7.12 4.69 -2.59
C LEU A 236 -5.65 4.48 -2.95
N HIS A 237 -5.00 3.48 -2.36
CA HIS A 237 -3.56 3.26 -2.55
C HIS A 237 -3.22 2.00 -3.36
N GLY A 238 -4.19 1.11 -3.59
CA GLY A 238 -4.01 -0.09 -4.41
C GLY A 238 -4.19 0.16 -5.91
N PRO A 239 -3.49 -0.59 -6.78
CA PRO A 239 -3.53 -0.35 -8.22
C PRO A 239 -4.85 -0.79 -8.90
N LEU A 240 -5.67 -1.61 -8.23
CA LEU A 240 -6.98 -2.03 -8.72
C LEU A 240 -8.15 -1.33 -8.02
N THR A 241 -7.91 -0.15 -7.47
CA THR A 241 -8.91 0.70 -6.82
C THR A 241 -9.36 1.84 -7.73
N PHE A 242 -10.58 2.32 -7.55
CA PHE A 242 -11.10 3.47 -8.29
C PHE A 242 -12.12 4.25 -7.46
N PRO A 243 -12.15 5.60 -7.59
CA PRO A 243 -13.15 6.39 -6.92
C PRO A 243 -14.52 6.17 -7.59
N ILE A 244 -15.56 6.06 -6.77
CA ILE A 244 -16.96 6.05 -7.22
C ILE A 244 -17.58 7.43 -7.01
N GLY A 245 -17.20 8.10 -5.92
CA GLY A 245 -17.65 9.47 -5.60
C GLY A 245 -16.52 10.33 -5.05
N LEU A 246 -16.41 11.55 -5.56
CA LEU A 246 -15.45 12.57 -5.14
C LEU A 246 -16.15 13.90 -4.84
N THR A 247 -15.68 14.62 -3.82
CA THR A 247 -16.04 16.03 -3.63
C THR A 247 -15.32 16.93 -4.65
N ASN A 248 -15.71 18.21 -4.75
CA ASN A 248 -15.02 19.22 -5.57
C ASN A 248 -13.53 19.39 -5.20
N SER A 249 -13.13 18.97 -4.00
CA SER A 249 -11.74 18.98 -3.53
C SER A 249 -11.04 17.62 -3.67
N ASN A 250 -11.60 16.71 -4.48
CA ASN A 250 -11.09 15.35 -4.70
C ASN A 250 -11.06 14.47 -3.43
N GLN A 251 -11.92 14.74 -2.43
CA GLN A 251 -12.06 13.86 -1.27
C GLN A 251 -12.96 12.69 -1.65
N CYS A 252 -12.47 11.46 -1.53
CA CYS A 252 -13.21 10.27 -1.92
C CYS A 252 -14.13 9.78 -0.79
N PHE A 253 -15.41 9.57 -1.13
CA PHE A 253 -16.46 9.15 -0.17
C PHE A 253 -17.13 7.81 -0.51
N PHE A 254 -17.00 7.33 -1.74
CA PHE A 254 -17.23 5.93 -2.10
C PHE A 254 -16.12 5.47 -3.04
N ALA A 255 -15.65 4.24 -2.86
CA ALA A 255 -14.61 3.65 -3.69
C ALA A 255 -14.93 2.20 -4.05
N GLY A 256 -14.45 1.77 -5.22
CA GLY A 256 -14.51 0.40 -5.68
C GLY A 256 -13.10 -0.20 -5.75
N ALA A 257 -13.00 -1.52 -5.64
CA ALA A 257 -11.75 -2.23 -5.90
C ALA A 257 -11.99 -3.64 -6.45
N TYR A 258 -11.00 -4.15 -7.17
CA TYR A 258 -10.83 -5.58 -7.40
C TYR A 258 -9.76 -6.14 -6.46
N TYR A 259 -10.04 -7.31 -5.89
CA TYR A 259 -9.08 -8.04 -5.07
C TYR A 259 -9.25 -9.53 -5.32
N GLY A 260 -8.18 -10.18 -5.80
CA GLY A 260 -8.25 -11.52 -6.37
C GLY A 260 -9.31 -11.62 -7.45
N ARG A 261 -10.24 -12.56 -7.28
CA ARG A 261 -11.39 -12.75 -8.16
C ARG A 261 -12.62 -11.97 -7.70
N GLY A 262 -12.57 -11.29 -6.57
CA GLY A 262 -13.71 -10.60 -5.95
C GLY A 262 -13.84 -9.15 -6.37
N ARG A 263 -14.77 -8.46 -5.71
CA ARG A 263 -15.07 -7.04 -5.88
C ARG A 263 -15.38 -6.42 -4.53
N VAL A 264 -15.04 -5.16 -4.35
CA VAL A 264 -15.21 -4.43 -3.09
C VAL A 264 -15.84 -3.07 -3.37
N VAL A 265 -16.82 -2.68 -2.56
CA VAL A 265 -17.33 -1.31 -2.47
C VAL A 265 -17.17 -0.83 -1.03
N VAL A 266 -16.57 0.34 -0.85
CA VAL A 266 -16.32 0.97 0.45
C VAL A 266 -17.11 2.26 0.57
N GLY A 267 -17.89 2.40 1.63
CA GLY A 267 -18.58 3.64 2.01
C GLY A 267 -17.98 4.28 3.26
N THR A 268 -17.98 5.61 3.32
CA THR A 268 -17.33 6.37 4.40
C THR A 268 -18.21 6.67 5.61
N HIS A 269 -19.39 6.07 5.66
CA HIS A 269 -20.27 6.05 6.83
C HIS A 269 -21.34 4.96 6.64
N GLU A 270 -21.62 4.16 7.66
CA GLU A 270 -22.59 3.05 7.61
C GLU A 270 -24.03 3.53 7.44
N GLY A 271 -24.39 4.66 8.04
CA GLY A 271 -25.69 5.32 7.85
C GLY A 271 -26.07 5.62 6.40
N TYR A 272 -25.11 5.71 5.47
CA TYR A 272 -25.40 5.87 4.05
C TYR A 272 -26.01 4.63 3.41
N LEU A 273 -25.78 3.44 3.96
CA LEU A 273 -26.37 2.20 3.46
C LEU A 273 -27.90 2.18 3.61
N SER A 274 -28.45 2.95 4.55
CA SER A 274 -29.89 3.10 4.74
C SER A 274 -30.46 4.41 4.20
N LYS A 275 -29.66 5.24 3.51
CA LYS A 275 -30.10 6.55 3.04
C LYS A 275 -30.95 6.41 1.77
N PRO A 276 -32.21 6.89 1.75
CA PRO A 276 -33.11 6.71 0.61
C PRO A 276 -32.55 7.25 -0.72
N GLN A 277 -31.86 8.39 -0.68
CA GLN A 277 -31.28 9.04 -1.86
C GLN A 277 -30.17 8.19 -2.51
N LEU A 278 -29.58 7.23 -1.78
CA LEU A 278 -28.52 6.35 -2.27
C LEU A 278 -29.03 4.95 -2.63
N LYS A 279 -30.34 4.67 -2.47
CA LYS A 279 -30.93 3.34 -2.68
C LYS A 279 -30.56 2.74 -4.04
N THR A 280 -30.80 3.47 -5.14
CA THR A 280 -30.50 2.99 -6.51
C THR A 280 -29.02 2.65 -6.68
N PHE A 281 -28.13 3.52 -6.18
CA PHE A 281 -26.69 3.27 -6.21
C PHE A 281 -26.32 1.99 -5.44
N LEU A 282 -26.89 1.79 -4.24
CA LEU A 282 -26.60 0.62 -3.42
C LEU A 282 -27.09 -0.68 -4.06
N LEU A 283 -28.25 -0.67 -4.72
CA LEU A 283 -28.73 -1.83 -5.48
C LEU A 283 -27.82 -2.14 -6.67
N ASN A 284 -27.33 -1.12 -7.39
CA ASN A 284 -26.32 -1.29 -8.43
C ASN A 284 -25.01 -1.86 -7.86
N ALA A 285 -24.58 -1.39 -6.68
CA ALA A 285 -23.40 -1.89 -6.00
C ALA A 285 -23.55 -3.38 -5.65
N ILE A 286 -24.70 -3.80 -5.11
CA ILE A 286 -24.99 -5.21 -4.83
C ILE A 286 -24.94 -6.05 -6.11
N SER A 287 -25.58 -5.61 -7.20
CA SER A 287 -25.54 -6.31 -8.49
C SER A 287 -24.11 -6.44 -9.05
N TRP A 288 -23.33 -5.36 -8.95
CA TRP A 288 -21.94 -5.34 -9.37
C TRP A 288 -21.06 -6.29 -8.54
N LEU A 289 -21.27 -6.34 -7.23
CA LEU A 289 -20.58 -7.24 -6.29
C LEU A 289 -20.96 -8.70 -6.52
N ASP A 290 -22.23 -8.99 -6.81
CA ASP A 290 -22.76 -10.33 -7.02
C ASP A 290 -22.30 -10.94 -8.36
N LYS A 291 -22.00 -10.12 -9.38
CA LYS A 291 -21.58 -10.55 -10.72
C LYS A 291 -22.63 -11.38 -11.46
N GLY A 292 -23.92 -11.20 -11.14
CA GLY A 292 -25.03 -11.92 -11.78
C GLY A 292 -25.12 -13.38 -11.36
N ARG A 293 -24.52 -13.76 -10.23
CA ARG A 293 -24.69 -15.10 -9.62
C ARG A 293 -26.08 -15.28 -9.05
N ASN A 294 -26.79 -14.19 -8.75
CA ASN A 294 -28.05 -14.17 -8.00
C ASN A 294 -27.94 -14.97 -6.70
N GLY A 295 -26.78 -14.87 -6.05
CA GLY A 295 -26.50 -15.59 -4.82
C GLY A 295 -27.11 -14.91 -3.60
N LYS A 296 -27.04 -15.57 -2.46
CA LYS A 296 -27.53 -15.04 -1.19
C LYS A 296 -26.66 -13.87 -0.72
N ILE A 297 -27.28 -12.83 -0.18
CA ILE A 297 -26.57 -11.68 0.39
C ILE A 297 -26.51 -11.85 1.91
N GLY A 298 -25.31 -12.00 2.46
CA GLY A 298 -25.09 -11.97 3.90
C GLY A 298 -25.01 -10.52 4.39
N VAL A 299 -25.80 -10.15 5.37
CA VAL A 299 -25.81 -8.80 5.94
C VAL A 299 -25.52 -8.88 7.44
N ALA A 300 -24.46 -8.20 7.88
CA ALA A 300 -24.11 -8.13 9.30
C ALA A 300 -25.27 -7.56 10.11
N LYS A 301 -25.47 -8.06 11.34
CA LYS A 301 -26.64 -7.71 12.19
C LYS A 301 -26.79 -6.21 12.43
N GLN A 302 -25.68 -5.47 12.48
CA GLN A 302 -25.65 -4.03 12.67
C GLN A 302 -26.26 -3.25 11.50
N LEU A 303 -26.42 -3.90 10.33
CA LEU A 303 -27.00 -3.34 9.12
C LEU A 303 -28.42 -3.86 8.85
N ALA A 304 -29.19 -4.19 9.89
CA ALA A 304 -30.55 -4.72 9.77
C ALA A 304 -31.46 -3.83 8.89
N ASN A 305 -31.36 -2.51 9.00
CA ASN A 305 -32.12 -1.57 8.16
C ASN A 305 -31.78 -1.72 6.67
N PHE A 306 -30.52 -1.99 6.33
CA PHE A 306 -30.12 -2.24 4.95
C PHE A 306 -30.67 -3.59 4.46
N ALA A 307 -30.67 -4.63 5.31
CA ALA A 307 -31.30 -5.91 4.98
C ALA A 307 -32.79 -5.75 4.64
N SER A 308 -33.53 -4.92 5.39
CA SER A 308 -34.94 -4.62 5.08
C SER A 308 -35.13 -3.93 3.72
N ILE A 309 -34.21 -3.04 3.33
CA ILE A 309 -34.24 -2.42 1.99
C ILE A 309 -34.05 -3.48 0.91
N LEU A 310 -33.10 -4.40 1.09
CA LEU A 310 -32.86 -5.48 0.12
C LEU A 310 -34.07 -6.43 0.00
N GLN A 311 -34.72 -6.77 1.13
CA GLN A 311 -35.92 -7.61 1.15
C GLN A 311 -37.11 -6.95 0.44
N THR A 312 -37.24 -5.63 0.55
CA THR A 312 -38.30 -4.88 -0.15
C THR A 312 -38.11 -4.90 -1.67
N GLU A 313 -36.89 -5.15 -2.14
CA GLU A 313 -36.52 -5.28 -3.56
C GLU A 313 -36.41 -6.74 -4.00
N ASP A 314 -37.02 -7.67 -3.25
CA ASP A 314 -37.04 -9.11 -3.52
C ASP A 314 -35.65 -9.78 -3.64
N LEU A 315 -34.60 -9.17 -3.07
CA LEU A 315 -33.25 -9.74 -3.03
C LEU A 315 -33.12 -10.73 -1.87
N GLN A 316 -32.60 -11.93 -2.17
CA GLN A 316 -32.37 -12.97 -1.17
C GLN A 316 -31.25 -12.56 -0.20
N CYS A 317 -31.61 -12.08 0.98
CA CYS A 317 -30.65 -11.73 2.02
C CYS A 317 -30.87 -12.49 3.33
N VAL A 318 -29.81 -12.62 4.12
CA VAL A 318 -29.84 -13.22 5.46
C VAL A 318 -29.02 -12.37 6.42
N LEU A 319 -29.53 -12.20 7.64
CA LEU A 319 -28.75 -11.60 8.71
C LEU A 319 -27.76 -12.63 9.27
N SER A 320 -26.51 -12.54 8.84
CA SER A 320 -25.45 -13.45 9.26
C SER A 320 -24.08 -12.83 9.09
N ASP A 321 -23.10 -13.44 9.75
CA ASP A 321 -21.69 -13.30 9.39
C ASP A 321 -21.42 -14.00 8.04
N ILE A 322 -20.15 -14.10 7.62
CA ILE A 322 -19.79 -14.78 6.36
C ILE A 322 -20.10 -16.28 6.47
N ILE A 323 -21.00 -16.77 5.61
CA ILE A 323 -21.35 -18.18 5.45
C ILE A 323 -21.04 -18.66 4.02
N PRO A 324 -20.78 -19.95 3.77
CA PRO A 324 -20.36 -20.44 2.45
C PRO A 324 -21.34 -20.15 1.29
N GLU A 325 -22.63 -19.98 1.58
CA GLU A 325 -23.70 -19.81 0.58
C GLU A 325 -23.85 -18.39 0.06
N VAL A 326 -23.17 -17.40 0.66
CA VAL A 326 -23.31 -16.00 0.25
C VAL A 326 -22.40 -15.66 -0.93
N SER A 327 -22.93 -14.89 -1.88
CA SER A 327 -22.14 -14.31 -2.98
C SER A 327 -21.65 -12.90 -2.66
N VAL A 328 -22.38 -12.18 -1.80
CA VAL A 328 -22.07 -10.84 -1.32
C VAL A 328 -22.17 -10.80 0.20
N TYR A 329 -21.21 -10.15 0.84
CA TYR A 329 -21.22 -9.86 2.27
C TYR A 329 -21.23 -8.36 2.52
N CYS A 330 -22.17 -7.89 3.33
CA CYS A 330 -22.35 -6.50 3.71
C CYS A 330 -22.07 -6.31 5.20
N CYS A 331 -21.07 -5.49 5.57
CA CYS A 331 -20.67 -5.31 6.96
C CYS A 331 -20.26 -3.88 7.31
N THR A 332 -20.16 -3.59 8.60
CA THR A 332 -19.58 -2.34 9.10
C THR A 332 -18.06 -2.45 9.19
N SER A 333 -17.35 -1.32 9.20
CA SER A 333 -15.89 -1.27 9.38
C SER A 333 -15.41 -1.25 10.84
N TYR A 334 -16.25 -1.65 11.81
CA TYR A 334 -15.95 -1.55 13.24
C TYR A 334 -15.42 -2.85 13.89
N SER A 335 -15.27 -3.92 13.12
CA SER A 335 -14.72 -5.19 13.62
C SER A 335 -13.77 -5.80 12.60
N ASP A 336 -12.68 -6.37 13.10
CA ASP A 336 -11.65 -7.11 12.37
C ASP A 336 -11.62 -8.60 12.76
N GLY A 337 -12.56 -9.07 13.60
CA GLY A 337 -12.58 -10.44 14.11
C GLY A 337 -12.68 -11.53 13.03
N GLU A 338 -13.18 -11.17 11.84
CA GLU A 338 -13.26 -12.06 10.68
C GLU A 338 -12.40 -11.59 9.49
N ALA A 339 -11.40 -10.74 9.72
CA ALA A 339 -10.62 -10.13 8.64
C ALA A 339 -10.05 -11.15 7.64
N GLU A 340 -9.45 -12.24 8.13
CA GLU A 340 -8.89 -13.28 7.25
C GLU A 340 -9.97 -14.00 6.43
N LYS A 341 -11.15 -14.26 7.02
CA LYS A 341 -12.29 -14.83 6.29
C LYS A 341 -12.79 -13.88 5.21
N VAL A 342 -12.85 -12.57 5.51
CA VAL A 342 -13.22 -11.53 4.54
C VAL A 342 -12.22 -11.51 3.38
N HIS A 343 -10.92 -11.48 3.68
CA HIS A 343 -9.87 -11.50 2.66
C HIS A 343 -9.96 -12.72 1.77
N GLN A 344 -10.13 -13.91 2.35
CA GLN A 344 -10.26 -15.15 1.60
C GLN A 344 -11.54 -15.15 0.76
N PHE A 345 -12.68 -14.76 1.34
CA PHE A 345 -13.96 -14.66 0.64
C PHE A 345 -13.86 -13.77 -0.61
N VAL A 346 -13.29 -12.56 -0.47
CA VAL A 346 -13.12 -11.64 -1.60
C VAL A 346 -12.09 -12.19 -2.58
N ALA A 347 -10.90 -12.62 -2.13
CA ALA A 347 -9.86 -13.17 -3.02
C ALA A 347 -10.40 -14.31 -3.89
N GLU A 348 -11.22 -15.19 -3.32
CA GLU A 348 -11.78 -16.35 -4.02
C GLU A 348 -13.01 -16.01 -4.89
N GLY A 349 -13.54 -14.78 -4.85
CA GLY A 349 -14.58 -14.33 -5.78
C GLY A 349 -15.80 -13.65 -5.18
N GLY A 350 -15.89 -13.57 -3.87
CA GLY A 350 -16.96 -12.89 -3.14
C GLY A 350 -17.01 -11.39 -3.39
N GLY A 351 -18.20 -10.81 -3.19
CA GLY A 351 -18.41 -9.36 -3.21
C GLY A 351 -18.47 -8.80 -1.79
N LEU A 352 -17.68 -7.77 -1.48
CA LEU A 352 -17.71 -7.09 -0.18
C LEU A 352 -18.31 -5.69 -0.30
N LEU A 353 -19.35 -5.40 0.46
CA LEU A 353 -19.80 -4.04 0.75
C LEU A 353 -19.47 -3.71 2.20
N ILE A 354 -18.55 -2.80 2.42
CA ILE A 354 -18.11 -2.41 3.77
C ILE A 354 -18.26 -0.91 3.98
N ALA A 355 -18.84 -0.50 5.11
CA ALA A 355 -19.04 0.91 5.38
C ALA A 355 -18.81 1.30 6.85
N GLY A 356 -18.30 2.50 7.05
CA GLY A 356 -18.18 3.15 8.35
C GLY A 356 -17.17 4.29 8.32
N HIS A 357 -16.92 4.89 9.48
CA HIS A 357 -16.08 6.08 9.61
C HIS A 357 -15.04 5.90 10.71
N ALA A 358 -13.85 6.50 10.53
CA ALA A 358 -12.73 6.37 11.45
C ALA A 358 -12.42 7.67 12.22
N TRP A 359 -12.93 8.82 11.77
CA TRP A 359 -12.67 10.12 12.42
C TRP A 359 -13.16 10.17 13.87
N TYR A 360 -14.28 9.51 14.18
CA TYR A 360 -14.78 9.47 15.56
C TYR A 360 -13.92 8.54 16.43
N TRP A 361 -13.52 7.40 15.86
CA TRP A 361 -12.67 6.42 16.53
C TRP A 361 -11.29 7.02 16.89
N SER A 362 -10.77 7.94 16.08
CA SER A 362 -9.46 8.58 16.29
C SER A 362 -9.41 9.52 17.51
N TYR A 363 -10.56 9.94 18.05
CA TYR A 363 -10.59 10.75 19.28
C TYR A 363 -10.10 10.00 20.52
N SER A 364 -10.27 8.67 20.54
CA SER A 364 -9.89 7.83 21.68
C SER A 364 -8.73 6.89 21.37
N HIS A 365 -8.29 6.82 20.12
CA HIS A 365 -7.28 5.87 19.69
C HIS A 365 -6.28 6.52 18.71
N PRO A 366 -4.98 6.43 18.98
CA PRO A 366 -3.97 6.84 18.01
C PRO A 366 -3.92 5.84 16.83
N ASN A 367 -3.36 6.27 15.70
CA ASN A 367 -2.97 5.40 14.58
C ASN A 367 -4.12 4.70 13.83
N VAL A 368 -5.08 5.46 13.30
CA VAL A 368 -6.18 4.96 12.45
C VAL A 368 -5.71 4.03 11.33
N LEU A 369 -4.60 4.35 10.66
CA LEU A 369 -4.16 3.60 9.48
C LEU A 369 -3.82 2.13 9.78
N SER A 370 -3.29 1.82 10.96
CA SER A 370 -2.88 0.47 11.33
C SER A 370 -3.80 -0.20 12.34
N GLN A 371 -4.48 0.57 13.20
CA GLN A 371 -5.22 0.03 14.34
C GLN A 371 -6.73 0.05 14.17
N TYR A 372 -7.29 0.91 13.30
CA TYR A 372 -8.73 0.92 13.06
C TYR A 372 -9.19 -0.43 12.50
N PRO A 373 -10.20 -1.10 13.08
CA PRO A 373 -10.60 -2.45 12.67
C PRO A 373 -10.87 -2.59 11.16
N GLY A 374 -11.57 -1.62 10.57
CA GLY A 374 -11.83 -1.60 9.13
C GLY A 374 -10.57 -1.53 8.28
N ASN A 375 -9.53 -0.82 8.72
CA ASN A 375 -8.27 -0.71 7.96
C ASN A 375 -7.43 -1.98 8.02
N LYS A 376 -7.58 -2.82 9.06
CA LYS A 376 -6.98 -4.16 9.09
C LYS A 376 -7.58 -5.08 8.01
N ILE A 377 -8.80 -4.78 7.55
CA ILE A 377 -9.41 -5.43 6.38
C ILE A 377 -8.99 -4.71 5.10
N LEU A 378 -9.25 -3.40 5.04
CA LEU A 378 -9.23 -2.61 3.79
C LEU A 378 -7.83 -2.33 3.25
N ASN A 379 -6.79 -2.21 4.08
CA ASN A 379 -5.43 -1.91 3.61
C ASN A 379 -4.93 -2.99 2.64
N LYS A 380 -5.24 -4.27 2.90
CA LYS A 380 -4.92 -5.40 2.01
C LYS A 380 -5.65 -5.33 0.67
N LEU A 381 -6.81 -4.67 0.66
CA LEU A 381 -7.65 -4.43 -0.53
C LEU A 381 -7.28 -3.13 -1.25
N GLY A 382 -6.26 -2.40 -0.77
CA GLY A 382 -5.76 -1.19 -1.38
C GLY A 382 -6.49 0.10 -1.00
N ILE A 383 -7.35 0.08 0.02
CA ILE A 383 -8.14 1.24 0.46
C ILE A 383 -7.92 1.47 1.95
N SER A 384 -7.86 2.72 2.40
CA SER A 384 -7.87 3.05 3.83
C SER A 384 -8.93 4.09 4.15
N ILE A 385 -9.67 3.90 5.24
CA ILE A 385 -10.56 4.91 5.82
C ILE A 385 -9.72 5.82 6.72
N LEU A 386 -9.84 7.13 6.52
CA LEU A 386 -9.01 8.13 7.18
C LEU A 386 -9.71 8.77 8.38
N GLU A 387 -8.89 9.32 9.28
CA GLU A 387 -9.35 10.15 10.42
C GLU A 387 -9.88 11.52 9.98
N ARG A 388 -9.56 11.96 8.76
CA ARG A 388 -10.08 13.22 8.18
C ARG A 388 -11.47 13.01 7.63
N THR A 389 -12.27 14.07 7.65
CA THR A 389 -13.64 14.07 7.16
C THR A 389 -13.73 14.59 5.73
N ALA A 390 -14.58 13.98 4.91
CA ALA A 390 -14.95 14.55 3.61
C ALA A 390 -16.04 15.63 3.78
N THR A 391 -16.06 16.60 2.88
CA THR A 391 -17.10 17.64 2.88
C THR A 391 -18.46 17.00 2.55
N GLN A 392 -19.46 17.23 3.39
CA GLN A 392 -20.83 16.78 3.14
C GLN A 392 -21.48 17.61 2.03
N GLY A 393 -22.33 16.98 1.22
CA GLY A 393 -23.01 17.65 0.13
C GLY A 393 -23.67 16.70 -0.85
N ILE A 394 -24.14 17.27 -1.95
CA ILE A 394 -24.69 16.54 -3.08
C ILE A 394 -23.72 16.72 -4.24
N TYR A 395 -23.18 15.61 -4.75
CA TYR A 395 -22.17 15.63 -5.80
C TYR A 395 -22.67 14.88 -7.04
N PRO A 396 -22.38 15.35 -8.26
CA PRO A 396 -22.71 14.60 -9.46
C PRO A 396 -21.94 13.28 -9.47
N VAL A 397 -22.51 12.25 -10.09
CA VAL A 397 -21.76 11.01 -10.35
C VAL A 397 -20.56 11.30 -11.26
N LEU A 398 -19.47 10.56 -11.05
CA LEU A 398 -18.30 10.68 -11.90
C LEU A 398 -18.63 10.26 -13.33
N ASP A 399 -18.11 10.98 -14.32
CA ASP A 399 -18.25 10.61 -15.74
C ASP A 399 -17.36 9.40 -16.06
N PRO A 400 -17.93 8.26 -16.48
CA PRO A 400 -17.16 7.08 -16.89
C PRO A 400 -16.13 7.33 -17.99
N GLN A 401 -16.29 8.35 -18.82
CA GLN A 401 -15.35 8.70 -19.89
C GLN A 401 -14.22 9.63 -19.41
N ALA A 402 -14.39 10.28 -18.25
CA ALA A 402 -13.44 11.23 -17.68
C ALA A 402 -12.39 10.57 -16.75
N GLU A 403 -12.20 9.25 -16.85
CA GLU A 403 -11.31 8.49 -15.96
C GLU A 403 -9.87 9.04 -15.98
N ALA A 404 -9.37 9.50 -17.13
CA ALA A 404 -8.03 10.08 -17.29
C ALA A 404 -7.82 11.38 -16.50
N ILE A 405 -8.89 12.13 -16.23
CA ILE A 405 -8.89 13.43 -15.54
C ILE A 405 -9.58 13.39 -14.17
N THR A 406 -9.90 12.19 -13.67
CA THR A 406 -10.45 11.96 -12.33
C THR A 406 -9.30 11.75 -11.33
N TYR A 407 -9.33 12.34 -10.14
CA TYR A 407 -8.23 12.14 -9.19
C TYR A 407 -8.09 10.67 -8.75
N HIS A 408 -6.87 10.13 -8.85
CA HIS A 408 -6.52 8.79 -8.36
C HIS A 408 -5.07 8.79 -7.88
N PHE A 409 -4.86 8.44 -6.61
CA PHE A 409 -3.57 8.63 -5.94
C PHE A 409 -2.41 7.85 -6.59
N PRO A 410 -2.48 6.53 -6.87
CA PRO A 410 -1.39 5.77 -7.48
C PRO A 410 -0.95 6.34 -8.82
N ARG A 411 -1.91 6.75 -9.66
CA ARG A 411 -1.60 7.41 -10.94
C ARG A 411 -0.94 8.77 -10.73
N ALA A 412 -1.50 9.58 -9.84
CA ALA A 412 -1.01 10.93 -9.58
C ALA A 412 0.41 10.94 -8.99
N VAL A 413 0.70 10.06 -8.02
CA VAL A 413 2.04 9.95 -7.42
C VAL A 413 3.07 9.41 -8.41
N CYS A 414 2.73 8.39 -9.23
CA CYS A 414 3.64 7.87 -10.24
C CYS A 414 3.95 8.91 -11.32
N GLN A 415 2.95 9.68 -11.77
CA GLN A 415 3.18 10.78 -12.71
C GLN A 415 4.06 11.87 -12.10
N LEU A 416 3.80 12.23 -10.84
CA LEU A 416 4.62 13.23 -10.13
C LEU A 416 6.08 12.80 -10.00
N ILE A 417 6.34 11.55 -9.59
CA ILE A 417 7.71 11.01 -9.49
C ILE A 417 8.41 11.10 -10.85
N SER A 418 7.73 10.71 -11.93
CA SER A 418 8.25 10.80 -13.30
C SER A 418 8.60 12.24 -13.71
N ASP A 419 7.68 13.19 -13.44
CA ASP A 419 7.86 14.59 -13.82
C ASP A 419 8.95 15.28 -12.98
N LEU A 420 9.08 14.91 -11.70
CA LEU A 420 10.14 15.40 -10.83
C LEU A 420 11.52 14.89 -11.28
N LYS A 421 11.64 13.59 -11.59
CA LYS A 421 12.91 12.99 -12.05
C LYS A 421 13.36 13.53 -13.41
N SER A 422 12.43 13.79 -14.32
CA SER A 422 12.73 14.32 -15.66
C SER A 422 12.90 15.84 -15.70
N GLY A 423 12.57 16.55 -14.61
CA GLY A 423 12.53 18.01 -14.58
C GLY A 423 11.35 18.62 -15.36
N ALA A 424 10.46 17.81 -15.91
CA ALA A 424 9.32 18.25 -16.74
C ALA A 424 8.33 19.11 -15.95
N GLU A 425 7.77 20.14 -16.57
CA GLU A 425 6.76 21.00 -15.95
C GLU A 425 5.47 20.22 -15.62
N LEU A 426 4.83 20.53 -14.47
CA LEU A 426 3.60 19.84 -14.08
C LEU A 426 2.41 20.37 -14.89
N LYS A 427 1.86 19.51 -15.74
CA LYS A 427 0.70 19.82 -16.57
C LYS A 427 -0.61 19.36 -15.93
N PRO A 428 -1.77 19.94 -16.31
CA PRO A 428 -3.07 19.38 -15.95
C PRO A 428 -3.21 17.93 -16.45
N PRO A 429 -3.92 17.06 -15.72
CA PRO A 429 -4.64 17.36 -14.48
C PRO A 429 -3.76 17.30 -13.22
N LEU A 430 -2.50 16.86 -13.30
CA LEU A 430 -1.66 16.65 -12.11
C LEU A 430 -1.49 17.91 -11.27
N ASN A 431 -1.23 19.06 -11.90
CA ASN A 431 -1.04 20.33 -11.19
C ASN A 431 -2.28 20.80 -10.41
N THR A 432 -3.49 20.40 -10.81
CA THR A 432 -4.74 20.74 -10.10
C THR A 432 -4.97 19.84 -8.89
N TRP A 433 -4.28 18.70 -8.81
CA TRP A 433 -4.41 17.73 -7.73
C TRP A 433 -3.38 17.87 -6.61
N LEU A 434 -2.37 18.72 -6.77
CA LEU A 434 -1.18 18.74 -5.89
C LEU A 434 -1.50 18.90 -4.40
N SER A 435 -2.49 19.72 -4.05
CA SER A 435 -2.89 19.88 -2.65
C SER A 435 -3.43 18.57 -2.05
N LYS A 436 -4.30 17.86 -2.78
CA LYS A 436 -4.84 16.56 -2.34
C LYS A 436 -3.78 15.47 -2.39
N LEU A 437 -2.97 15.42 -3.46
CA LEU A 437 -1.87 14.47 -3.61
C LEU A 437 -0.86 14.57 -2.47
N ARG A 438 -0.51 15.78 -2.04
CA ARG A 438 0.37 16.02 -0.89
C ARG A 438 -0.19 15.45 0.41
N GLN A 439 -1.48 15.64 0.68
CA GLN A 439 -2.16 15.08 1.87
C GLN A 439 -2.19 13.55 1.82
N ASP A 440 -2.44 12.98 0.64
CA ASP A 440 -2.49 11.55 0.44
C ASP A 440 -1.10 10.91 0.52
N VAL A 441 -0.05 11.55 -0.01
CA VAL A 441 1.33 11.11 0.16
C VAL A 441 1.71 11.12 1.64
N SER A 442 1.40 12.18 2.40
CA SER A 442 1.64 12.22 3.85
C SER A 442 0.94 11.08 4.61
N THR A 443 -0.24 10.70 4.14
CA THR A 443 -0.99 9.58 4.72
C THR A 443 -0.38 8.23 4.29
N PHE A 444 -0.02 8.08 3.02
CA PHE A 444 0.59 6.88 2.44
C PHE A 444 1.94 6.54 3.06
N MET A 445 2.77 7.55 3.36
CA MET A 445 4.05 7.38 4.04
C MET A 445 3.89 6.72 5.42
N ARG A 446 2.72 6.84 6.05
CA ARG A 446 2.41 6.25 7.37
C ARG A 446 1.63 4.94 7.30
N LEU A 447 1.37 4.40 6.10
CA LEU A 447 0.71 3.11 5.96
C LEU A 447 1.60 1.96 6.49
N PRO A 448 0.99 0.88 7.02
CA PRO A 448 1.72 -0.33 7.38
C PRO A 448 2.55 -0.88 6.22
N GLU A 449 3.66 -1.50 6.57
CA GLU A 449 4.58 -2.06 5.58
C GLU A 449 3.94 -3.22 4.80
N SER A 450 4.12 -3.18 3.48
CA SER A 450 3.92 -4.28 2.55
C SER A 450 4.92 -4.10 1.42
N PRO A 451 5.27 -5.14 0.63
CA PRO A 451 6.34 -5.03 -0.35
C PRO A 451 6.13 -3.89 -1.35
N LEU A 452 4.90 -3.73 -1.85
CA LEU A 452 4.57 -2.65 -2.80
C LEU A 452 4.52 -1.27 -2.13
N ILE A 453 4.01 -1.19 -0.90
CA ILE A 453 3.97 0.07 -0.15
C ILE A 453 5.39 0.52 0.19
N SER A 454 6.21 -0.37 0.74
CA SER A 454 7.59 -0.12 1.13
C SER A 454 8.43 0.30 -0.09
N ALA A 455 8.29 -0.36 -1.24
CA ALA A 455 9.01 0.02 -2.44
C ALA A 455 8.68 1.45 -2.93
N LEU A 456 7.41 1.86 -2.86
CA LEU A 456 7.02 3.23 -3.23
C LEU A 456 7.43 4.26 -2.15
N GLN A 457 7.34 3.91 -0.86
CA GLN A 457 7.83 4.76 0.22
C GLN A 457 9.35 4.98 0.09
N GLU A 458 10.12 3.94 -0.24
CA GLU A 458 11.56 4.04 -0.51
C GLU A 458 11.84 4.96 -1.70
N GLU A 459 11.11 4.82 -2.81
CA GLU A 459 11.25 5.69 -3.97
C GLU A 459 10.98 7.18 -3.60
N LEU A 460 9.96 7.45 -2.78
CA LEU A 460 9.68 8.79 -2.28
C LEU A 460 10.79 9.32 -1.34
N VAL A 461 11.40 8.45 -0.52
CA VAL A 461 12.57 8.79 0.30
C VAL A 461 13.78 9.12 -0.60
N HIS A 462 14.02 8.33 -1.65
CA HIS A 462 15.10 8.56 -2.61
C HIS A 462 14.96 9.92 -3.31
N LEU A 463 13.74 10.36 -3.62
CA LEU A 463 13.51 11.72 -4.14
C LEU A 463 13.96 12.81 -3.15
N VAL A 464 13.67 12.66 -1.86
CA VAL A 464 14.08 13.64 -0.82
C VAL A 464 15.60 13.66 -0.63
N HIS A 465 16.27 12.51 -0.76
CA HIS A 465 17.72 12.42 -0.68
C HIS A 465 18.40 12.98 -1.93
N GLY A 466 17.84 12.74 -3.13
CA GLY A 466 18.42 13.18 -4.40
C GLY A 466 18.15 14.64 -4.76
N CYS A 467 17.19 15.32 -4.10
CA CYS A 467 16.83 16.70 -4.42
C CYS A 467 17.30 17.71 -3.36
N CYS A 468 17.76 18.87 -3.84
CA CYS A 468 17.92 20.06 -3.01
C CYS A 468 16.55 20.53 -2.51
N MET A 469 16.46 20.89 -1.23
CA MET A 469 15.22 21.44 -0.69
C MET A 469 14.96 22.83 -1.29
N PRO A 470 13.71 23.16 -1.66
CA PRO A 470 13.37 24.47 -2.17
C PRO A 470 13.72 25.58 -1.17
N ASN A 471 14.33 26.66 -1.66
CA ASN A 471 14.57 27.87 -0.88
C ASN A 471 13.39 28.82 -1.05
N VAL A 472 12.54 28.93 -0.03
CA VAL A 472 11.35 29.78 -0.03
C VAL A 472 11.50 30.90 0.99
N SER A 473 10.94 32.08 0.69
CA SER A 473 10.98 33.24 1.56
C SER A 473 9.75 34.13 1.34
N LYS A 474 9.64 35.25 2.06
CA LYS A 474 8.59 36.24 1.76
C LYS A 474 8.76 36.85 0.36
N GLN A 475 9.99 36.95 -0.13
CA GLN A 475 10.31 37.48 -1.46
C GLN A 475 10.14 36.42 -2.57
N CYS A 476 10.23 35.13 -2.21
CA CYS A 476 10.05 34.01 -3.13
C CYS A 476 9.17 32.92 -2.48
N PRO A 477 7.86 33.14 -2.34
CA PRO A 477 6.97 32.16 -1.74
C PRO A 477 6.65 31.02 -2.73
N ALA A 478 6.51 29.80 -2.22
CA ALA A 478 6.01 28.67 -3.00
C ALA A 478 4.48 28.58 -2.88
N LYS A 479 3.77 28.42 -4.00
CA LYS A 479 2.33 28.15 -3.96
C LYS A 479 2.07 26.76 -3.35
N ASN A 480 1.01 26.60 -2.57
CA ASN A 480 0.65 25.30 -1.98
C ASN A 480 0.51 24.19 -3.04
N CYS A 481 0.05 24.56 -4.24
CA CYS A 481 -0.07 23.69 -5.41
C CYS A 481 1.19 23.70 -6.30
N SER A 482 2.40 23.73 -5.71
CA SER A 482 3.67 23.72 -6.47
C SER A 482 4.53 22.49 -6.16
N LYS A 483 5.52 22.21 -7.01
CA LYS A 483 6.53 21.16 -6.79
C LYS A 483 7.29 21.40 -5.49
N GLU A 484 7.61 22.66 -5.21
CA GLU A 484 8.37 23.07 -4.04
C GLU A 484 7.58 22.78 -2.76
N ALA A 485 6.31 23.16 -2.73
CA ALA A 485 5.41 22.85 -1.61
C ALA A 485 5.28 21.35 -1.36
N PHE A 486 5.18 20.55 -2.42
CA PHE A 486 5.17 19.09 -2.32
C PHE A 486 6.47 18.55 -1.71
N MET A 487 7.63 18.94 -2.25
CA MET A 487 8.93 18.46 -1.77
C MET A 487 9.19 18.82 -0.30
N MET A 488 8.82 20.04 0.13
CA MET A 488 8.95 20.43 1.53
C MET A 488 8.06 19.58 2.46
N CYS A 489 6.84 19.26 2.05
CA CYS A 489 5.97 18.41 2.86
C CYS A 489 6.44 16.96 2.87
N LEU A 490 6.90 16.42 1.74
CA LEU A 490 7.43 15.07 1.66
C LEU A 490 8.68 14.91 2.56
N ALA A 491 9.58 15.89 2.53
CA ALA A 491 10.77 15.91 3.38
C ALA A 491 10.45 15.77 4.88
N GLN A 492 9.39 16.45 5.34
CA GLN A 492 8.93 16.35 6.72
C GLN A 492 8.44 14.94 7.07
N GLU A 493 7.74 14.26 6.16
CA GLU A 493 7.27 12.89 6.39
C GLU A 493 8.42 11.88 6.39
N VAL A 494 9.43 12.08 5.55
CA VAL A 494 10.66 11.26 5.57
C VAL A 494 11.39 11.37 6.92
N CYS A 495 11.43 12.57 7.52
CA CYS A 495 11.96 12.75 8.89
C CYS A 495 11.16 11.94 9.91
N ARG A 496 9.83 12.02 9.84
CA ARG A 496 8.94 11.39 10.83
C ARG A 496 9.03 9.87 10.86
N LEU A 497 9.41 9.25 9.76
CA LEU A 497 9.59 7.80 9.66
C LEU A 497 11.00 7.34 10.03
N ASP A 498 11.87 8.25 10.48
CA ASP A 498 13.30 7.98 10.70
C ASP A 498 14.00 7.37 9.46
N LYS A 499 13.48 7.67 8.25
CA LYS A 499 14.01 7.19 6.96
C LYS A 499 15.07 8.12 6.38
N LEU A 500 15.45 9.18 7.11
CA LEU A 500 16.64 9.96 6.79
C LEU A 500 17.87 9.11 7.11
N GLN A 501 18.54 8.63 6.07
CA GLN A 501 19.87 8.05 6.21
C GLN A 501 20.87 9.20 6.25
N ASP A 502 21.72 9.22 7.28
CA ASP A 502 22.91 10.05 7.27
C ASP A 502 23.99 9.28 6.49
N PRO A 503 24.36 9.68 5.26
CA PRO A 503 25.47 9.04 4.54
C PRO A 503 26.80 9.15 5.32
N ASP A 504 26.85 10.07 6.29
CA ASP A 504 27.95 10.30 7.21
C ASP A 504 27.73 9.65 8.59
N CYS A 505 26.80 8.68 8.75
CA CYS A 505 26.56 8.09 10.09
C CYS A 505 27.84 7.43 10.68
N GLU A 506 28.76 6.96 9.82
CA GLU A 506 30.09 6.51 10.25
C GLU A 506 31.03 7.66 10.65
N SER A 507 30.85 8.87 10.10
CA SER A 507 31.65 10.07 10.45
C SER A 507 30.99 10.97 11.52
N ALA A 508 29.71 10.76 11.86
CA ALA A 508 29.03 11.37 13.00
C ALA A 508 29.59 10.92 14.36
N GLN A 509 30.49 9.93 14.37
CA GLN A 509 31.32 9.55 15.53
C GLN A 509 32.40 10.60 15.88
N CYS A 510 32.55 11.69 15.13
CA CYS A 510 33.62 12.68 15.37
C CYS A 510 33.38 13.69 16.50
N ASN A 511 32.14 13.92 16.96
CA ASN A 511 31.89 14.84 18.09
C ASN A 511 31.61 14.06 19.39
N PRO A 512 32.29 14.37 20.50
CA PRO A 512 32.05 13.68 21.77
C PRO A 512 30.61 13.94 22.24
N PRO A 513 29.97 12.96 22.91
CA PRO A 513 28.64 13.14 23.48
C PRO A 513 28.63 14.32 24.46
N VAL A 514 27.64 15.20 24.32
CA VAL A 514 27.39 16.29 25.26
C VAL A 514 26.43 15.79 26.33
N THR A 515 26.85 15.89 27.59
CA THR A 515 25.99 15.58 28.74
C THR A 515 25.28 16.84 29.20
N ILE A 516 23.96 16.78 29.32
CA ILE A 516 23.12 17.86 29.82
C ILE A 516 22.29 17.40 31.01
N GLN A 517 21.96 18.33 31.90
CA GLN A 517 20.94 18.12 32.93
C GLN A 517 19.66 18.87 32.56
N ILE A 518 18.53 18.17 32.68
CA ILE A 518 17.19 18.71 32.43
C ILE A 518 16.35 18.53 33.69
N ASP A 519 15.74 19.62 34.17
CA ASP A 519 14.71 19.52 35.20
C ASP A 519 13.40 19.02 34.59
N ALA A 520 13.13 17.73 34.81
CA ALA A 520 11.91 17.05 34.41
C ALA A 520 10.82 17.10 35.48
N THR A 521 10.92 18.00 36.46
CA THR A 521 9.82 18.40 37.35
C THR A 521 8.98 19.46 36.65
N ASN A 522 7.66 19.24 36.60
CA ASN A 522 6.76 20.17 35.93
C ASN A 522 5.36 20.14 36.57
N PRO A 523 5.07 20.97 37.58
CA PRO A 523 3.77 20.97 38.26
C PRO A 523 2.63 21.59 37.43
N GLY A 524 2.96 22.39 36.42
CA GLY A 524 2.00 23.06 35.55
C GLY A 524 1.66 22.27 34.28
N ASP A 525 1.29 22.99 33.22
CA ASP A 525 1.04 22.42 31.88
C ASP A 525 2.34 21.97 31.19
N ASP A 526 2.23 21.23 30.09
CA ASP A 526 3.35 20.76 29.28
C ASP A 526 4.39 21.86 29.03
N ALA A 527 5.66 21.58 29.34
CA ALA A 527 6.73 22.57 29.27
C ALA A 527 7.88 22.10 28.39
N TRP A 528 8.46 23.02 27.62
CA TRP A 528 9.65 22.76 26.81
C TRP A 528 10.90 23.14 27.60
N ARG A 529 11.81 22.19 27.80
CA ARG A 529 13.13 22.42 28.39
C ARG A 529 14.14 22.51 27.26
N SER A 530 14.78 23.68 27.12
CA SER A 530 15.86 23.87 26.15
C SER A 530 17.05 23.01 26.56
N THR A 531 17.68 22.34 25.61
CA THR A 531 18.92 21.59 25.85
C THR A 531 20.17 22.45 25.66
N GLY A 532 20.03 23.65 25.07
CA GLY A 532 21.17 24.43 24.59
C GLY A 532 21.87 23.83 23.37
N LEU A 533 21.26 22.84 22.72
CA LEU A 533 21.84 22.11 21.59
C LEU A 533 21.06 22.41 20.30
N TYR A 534 21.78 22.39 19.19
CA TYR A 534 21.26 22.53 17.84
C TYR A 534 21.50 21.23 17.05
N LEU A 535 20.46 20.72 16.40
CA LEU A 535 20.59 19.64 15.42
C LEU A 535 20.85 20.25 14.04
N PRO A 536 22.00 19.98 13.40
CA PRO A 536 22.25 20.44 12.03
C PRO A 536 21.24 19.87 11.02
N PRO A 537 20.94 20.58 9.93
CA PRO A 537 20.05 20.09 8.88
C PRO A 537 20.53 18.78 8.27
N ARG A 538 19.58 17.87 8.00
CA ARG A 538 19.79 16.51 7.45
C ARG A 538 20.70 15.62 8.30
N LYS A 539 20.88 15.94 9.59
CA LYS A 539 21.58 15.09 10.56
C LYS A 539 20.62 14.41 11.51
N THR A 540 21.14 13.43 12.23
CA THR A 540 20.44 12.65 13.25
C THR A 540 21.09 12.86 14.60
N ALA A 541 20.29 13.22 15.61
CA ALA A 541 20.71 13.22 17.00
C ALA A 541 20.36 11.90 17.67
N ILE A 542 21.28 11.40 18.50
CA ILE A 542 21.06 10.25 19.37
C ILE A 542 21.07 10.75 20.81
N LEU A 543 19.94 10.59 21.50
CA LEU A 543 19.78 10.93 22.91
C LEU A 543 19.71 9.65 23.74
N VAL A 544 20.49 9.58 24.82
CA VAL A 544 20.47 8.49 25.79
C VAL A 544 19.89 9.02 27.10
N PHE A 545 18.71 8.53 27.43
CA PHE A 545 17.96 8.84 28.65
C PHE A 545 18.26 7.79 29.74
N PRO A 546 18.16 8.16 31.03
CA PRO A 546 18.24 7.18 32.10
C PRO A 546 16.99 6.30 32.09
N ALA A 547 17.13 5.03 32.48
CA ALA A 547 16.02 4.07 32.59
C ALA A 547 14.81 4.61 33.36
N SER A 548 15.03 5.46 34.36
CA SER A 548 13.98 6.08 35.18
C SER A 548 13.06 7.02 34.41
N ALA A 549 13.49 7.54 33.25
CA ALA A 549 12.76 8.49 32.43
C ALA A 549 11.95 7.84 31.29
N VAL A 550 12.27 6.58 30.95
CA VAL A 550 11.64 5.83 29.85
C VAL A 550 10.16 5.56 30.13
N GLY A 551 9.30 5.83 29.15
CA GLY A 551 7.85 5.63 29.25
C GLY A 551 7.15 6.56 30.26
N LYS A 552 7.83 7.61 30.74
CA LYS A 552 7.26 8.58 31.69
C LYS A 552 6.61 9.80 31.01
N GLY A 553 6.33 9.68 29.72
CA GLY A 553 5.65 10.71 28.93
C GLY A 553 6.55 11.84 28.42
N LEU A 554 7.86 11.77 28.62
CA LEU A 554 8.80 12.74 28.02
C LEU A 554 8.80 12.62 26.50
N GLN A 555 9.07 13.73 25.81
CA GLN A 555 9.27 13.74 24.35
C GLN A 555 10.51 14.55 23.98
N VAL A 556 11.19 14.14 22.93
CA VAL A 556 12.24 14.93 22.27
C VAL A 556 11.60 15.74 21.15
N GLN A 557 11.98 17.01 21.02
CA GLN A 557 11.52 17.87 19.94
C GLN A 557 12.69 18.57 19.25
N VAL A 558 12.67 18.59 17.91
CA VAL A 558 13.53 19.46 17.10
C VAL A 558 12.69 20.61 16.54
N GLY A 559 13.23 21.83 16.61
CA GLY A 559 12.60 23.06 16.14
C GLY A 559 11.78 23.77 17.22
N CYS A 560 11.64 25.09 17.09
CA CYS A 560 10.99 25.96 18.08
C CYS A 560 9.58 26.44 17.71
N HIS A 561 9.11 26.12 16.51
CA HIS A 561 7.78 26.51 16.04
C HIS A 561 6.73 25.47 16.46
N SER A 562 5.45 25.81 16.50
CA SER A 562 4.39 24.81 16.81
C SER A 562 3.18 24.93 15.87
N ASP A 563 3.25 25.82 14.89
CA ASP A 563 2.22 26.04 13.89
C ASP A 563 2.36 25.05 12.73
N ASP A 564 1.20 24.69 12.15
CA ASP A 564 1.10 23.91 10.92
C ASP A 564 0.57 24.82 9.80
N LEU A 565 1.47 25.18 8.89
CA LEU A 565 1.12 26.02 7.75
C LEU A 565 0.60 25.22 6.55
N SER A 566 0.36 23.92 6.67
CA SER A 566 -0.04 23.06 5.54
C SER A 566 -1.31 23.53 4.83
N GLY A 567 -2.18 24.27 5.49
CA GLY A 567 -3.38 24.87 4.91
C GLY A 567 -3.20 26.25 4.24
N ALA A 568 -2.02 26.88 4.36
CA ALA A 568 -1.77 28.21 3.79
C ALA A 568 -1.75 28.17 2.26
N LYS A 569 -2.20 29.24 1.58
CA LYS A 569 -2.20 29.34 0.11
C LYS A 569 -0.79 29.34 -0.47
N GLU A 570 0.16 29.93 0.25
CA GLU A 570 1.56 30.05 -0.13
C GLU A 570 2.46 29.83 1.09
N PHE A 571 3.66 29.31 0.84
CA PHE A 571 4.66 28.94 1.84
C PHE A 571 5.88 29.85 1.68
N CYS A 572 6.11 30.70 2.69
CA CYS A 572 7.33 31.52 2.81
C CYS A 572 8.44 30.82 3.60
N ARG A 573 8.18 29.61 4.10
CA ARG A 573 9.09 28.70 4.79
C ARG A 573 8.50 27.29 4.69
N ALA A 574 9.26 26.26 5.08
CA ALA A 574 8.72 24.92 5.21
C ALA A 574 7.48 24.91 6.14
N PRO A 575 6.40 24.21 5.75
CA PRO A 575 5.09 24.39 6.39
C PRO A 575 5.03 23.80 7.80
N VAL A 576 5.72 22.69 8.02
CA VAL A 576 5.96 22.08 9.33
C VAL A 576 7.46 21.83 9.43
N VAL A 577 8.08 22.39 10.46
CA VAL A 577 9.53 22.27 10.72
C VAL A 577 9.84 21.54 12.03
N VAL A 578 8.79 21.11 12.73
CA VAL A 578 8.92 20.46 14.04
C VAL A 578 8.68 18.98 13.93
N HIS A 579 9.58 18.25 14.56
CA HIS A 579 9.50 16.81 14.72
C HIS A 579 9.57 16.48 16.21
N ARG A 580 8.68 15.60 16.67
CA ARG A 580 8.58 15.13 18.05
C ARG A 580 8.64 13.62 18.08
N LYS A 581 9.28 13.08 19.11
CA LYS A 581 9.35 11.64 19.37
C LYS A 581 9.20 11.35 20.86
N GLY A 582 8.44 10.32 21.20
CA GLY A 582 8.33 9.85 22.58
C GLY A 582 9.65 9.28 23.09
N VAL A 583 9.89 9.39 24.40
CA VAL A 583 10.98 8.70 25.09
C VAL A 583 10.46 7.36 25.58
N ASP A 584 10.27 6.44 24.64
CA ASP A 584 9.73 5.09 24.88
C ASP A 584 10.84 4.05 25.08
N ASP A 585 12.08 4.41 24.75
CA ASP A 585 13.30 3.63 24.96
C ASP A 585 14.41 4.52 25.55
N GLU A 586 15.44 3.91 26.16
CA GLU A 586 16.62 4.66 26.67
C GLU A 586 17.34 5.41 25.54
N LYS A 587 17.46 4.80 24.36
CA LYS A 587 18.11 5.40 23.19
C LYS A 587 17.06 5.92 22.22
N VAL A 588 16.96 7.24 22.10
CA VAL A 588 16.06 7.92 21.17
C VAL A 588 16.86 8.55 20.03
N SER A 589 16.58 8.11 18.80
CA SER A 589 17.10 8.73 17.57
C SER A 589 16.07 9.71 17.01
N ILE A 590 16.49 10.92 16.65
CA ILE A 590 15.64 11.94 16.01
C ILE A 590 16.38 12.66 14.89
N SER A 591 15.72 12.83 13.74
CA SER A 591 16.31 13.44 12.54
C SER A 591 15.48 14.62 12.03
N SER A 592 16.11 15.54 11.29
CA SER A 592 15.41 16.70 10.70
C SER A 592 16.06 17.15 9.40
N VAL A 593 15.29 17.29 8.32
CA VAL A 593 15.76 17.92 7.07
C VAL A 593 16.09 19.40 7.28
N TRP A 594 15.39 20.07 8.19
CA TRP A 594 15.50 21.52 8.41
C TRP A 594 16.56 21.89 9.46
N GLY A 595 16.94 20.94 10.32
CA GLY A 595 17.66 21.23 11.55
C GLY A 595 16.79 21.95 12.58
N GLY A 596 17.38 22.36 13.70
CA GLY A 596 16.69 23.17 14.69
C GLY A 596 17.20 22.98 16.12
N LEU A 597 16.76 23.88 16.99
CA LEU A 597 16.99 23.77 18.43
C LEU A 597 16.34 22.50 18.98
N LEU A 598 17.06 21.81 19.86
CA LEU A 598 16.62 20.58 20.49
C LEU A 598 15.99 20.88 21.86
N TYR A 599 14.84 20.27 22.14
CA TYR A 599 14.10 20.44 23.38
C TYR A 599 13.71 19.08 23.96
N VAL A 600 13.56 19.03 25.28
CA VAL A 600 12.85 17.96 25.99
C VAL A 600 11.51 18.51 26.45
N ILE A 601 10.42 17.94 25.95
CA ILE A 601 9.06 18.25 26.41
C ILE A 601 8.81 17.42 27.67
N VAL A 602 8.52 18.11 28.76
CA VAL A 602 8.15 17.54 30.05
C VAL A 602 6.64 17.69 30.21
N LYS A 603 5.94 16.57 30.33
CA LYS A 603 4.48 16.57 30.48
C LYS A 603 4.03 17.23 31.77
N ALA A 604 2.79 17.71 31.75
CA ALA A 604 2.13 18.24 32.93
C ALA A 604 2.20 17.25 34.10
N LYS A 605 2.40 17.78 35.30
CA LYS A 605 2.48 17.05 36.58
C LYS A 605 3.65 16.05 36.70
N SER A 606 4.68 16.14 35.86
CA SER A 606 5.88 15.31 36.00
C SER A 606 6.64 15.61 37.30
N GLN A 607 7.15 14.54 37.94
CA GLN A 607 7.89 14.59 39.22
C GLN A 607 9.24 13.87 39.13
N LEU A 608 9.83 13.78 37.93
CA LEU A 608 11.05 13.00 37.69
C LEU A 608 12.33 13.64 38.25
N GLY A 609 12.28 14.91 38.65
CA GLY A 609 13.46 15.63 39.12
C GLY A 609 14.45 15.94 37.98
N ASN A 610 15.70 16.20 38.37
CA ASN A 610 16.77 16.39 37.40
C ASN A 610 17.17 15.06 36.77
N ILE A 611 17.14 15.01 35.45
CA ILE A 611 17.61 13.86 34.66
C ILE A 611 18.85 14.26 33.86
N GLN A 612 19.80 13.34 33.76
CA GLN A 612 21.00 13.51 32.96
C GLN A 612 20.82 12.80 31.62
N ILE A 613 21.02 13.53 30.52
CA ILE A 613 20.85 13.03 29.16
C ILE A 613 22.18 13.18 28.43
N SER A 614 22.60 12.14 27.71
CA SER A 614 23.76 12.19 26.82
C SER A 614 23.28 12.36 25.38
N VAL A 615 23.83 13.33 24.65
CA VAL A 615 23.38 13.66 23.28
C VAL A 615 24.56 13.65 22.31
N GLN A 616 24.40 12.97 21.18
CA GLN A 616 25.36 12.89 20.07
C GLN A 616 24.75 13.44 18.77
N GLY A 617 25.59 13.85 17.82
CA GLY A 617 25.15 14.33 16.50
C GLY A 617 24.61 15.77 16.51
N VAL A 618 25.03 16.59 17.47
CA VAL A 618 24.55 17.96 17.72
C VAL A 618 25.68 18.96 17.87
N GLU A 619 25.34 20.23 17.78
CA GLU A 619 26.23 21.38 18.02
C GLU A 619 25.72 22.23 19.20
N LEU A 620 26.59 23.06 19.77
CA LEU A 620 26.19 24.03 20.81
C LEU A 620 25.39 25.18 20.16
N ALA A 621 24.20 25.44 20.69
CA ALA A 621 23.40 26.60 20.30
C ALA A 621 23.73 27.80 21.21
N PRO A 622 23.72 29.05 20.70
CA PRO A 622 23.73 30.23 21.55
C PRO A 622 22.58 30.18 22.57
N LEU A 623 22.92 30.16 23.85
CA LEU A 623 21.96 30.01 24.95
C LEU A 623 22.07 31.21 25.90
N PHE A 624 20.96 31.94 26.04
CA PHE A 624 20.83 32.97 27.07
C PHE A 624 20.20 32.35 28.32
N ILE A 625 20.89 32.46 29.45
CA ILE A 625 20.37 32.06 30.75
C ILE A 625 20.28 33.29 31.63
N LYS A 626 19.05 33.69 31.96
CA LYS A 626 18.81 34.88 32.76
C LYS A 626 19.34 34.66 34.19
N GLY A 627 20.31 35.48 34.60
CA GLY A 627 20.84 35.47 35.97
C GLY A 627 22.02 34.54 36.20
N MET A 628 22.63 33.99 35.13
CA MET A 628 24.01 33.51 35.14
C MET A 628 24.97 34.54 34.57
#